data_AF-A0A946QAK0-F1
#
_entry.id   AF-A0A946QAK0-F1
#
_cell.length_a   1.000
_cell.length_b   1.000
_cell.length_c   1.000
_cell.angle_alpha   90.00
_cell.angle_beta   90.00
_cell.angle_gamma   90.00
#
_symmetry.space_group_name_H-M   'P 1'
#
loop_
_entity.id
_entity.type
_entity.pdbx_description
1 polymer ?
#
loop_
_entity_poly.entity_id
_entity_poly.type
_entity_poly.pdbx_seq_one_letter_code
_entity_poly.pdbx_strand_id
1 'polypeptide(L)'
;MSKYYLGVMCGTSLDSIDISIVKTMGDKFKVFGFSEYVLNQKIKDAINSLKSSNPKKVKNAAFNNRFTNLIIEHIKDVMKKYHLKKNEISGIGYAGITLCHRPDLKKSLYLGDPKMLSAVLSIPVVADFRQTDINVGGQGAPLTGLFHKHLNQSINRDLIYLNLGGFANITIPDGKKIISYDVGPANYLIDGWCRERFDIEFDLSGRLASKGEINFNVLKLML
;
A
#
# COMPACT_ATOMS: atom_id res chain seq x y z
N MET A 1 24.04 -10.69 12.25
CA MET A 1 23.67 -11.55 11.11
C MET A 1 22.64 -10.81 10.26
N SER A 2 22.76 -10.87 8.93
CA SER A 2 21.77 -10.23 8.04
C SER A 2 20.45 -10.99 8.07
N LYS A 3 19.34 -10.26 8.11
CA LYS A 3 17.99 -10.82 8.16
C LYS A 3 17.14 -10.28 7.01
N TYR A 4 16.31 -11.14 6.42
CA TYR A 4 15.35 -10.72 5.41
C TYR A 4 13.99 -10.40 6.04
N TYR A 5 13.33 -9.38 5.51
CA TYR A 5 11.93 -9.08 5.77
C TYR A 5 11.19 -9.00 4.44
N LEU A 6 9.97 -9.49 4.42
CA LEU A 6 9.07 -9.32 3.28
C LEU A 6 8.05 -8.23 3.61
N GLY A 7 7.84 -7.29 2.68
CA GLY A 7 6.76 -6.31 2.76
C GLY A 7 5.73 -6.62 1.69
N VAL A 8 4.49 -6.88 2.09
CA VAL A 8 3.38 -7.22 1.19
C VAL A 8 2.36 -6.09 1.20
N MET A 9 2.12 -5.50 0.03
CA MET A 9 1.24 -4.36 -0.17
C MET A 9 0.36 -4.60 -1.39
N CYS A 10 -0.85 -4.05 -1.38
CA CYS A 10 -1.64 -3.91 -2.59
C CYS A 10 -2.38 -2.58 -2.48
N GLY A 11 -2.06 -1.68 -3.41
CA GLY A 11 -2.58 -0.31 -3.43
C GLY A 11 -4.09 -0.24 -3.67
N THR A 12 -4.67 0.93 -3.46
CA THR A 12 -6.11 1.15 -3.69
C THR A 12 -6.52 1.04 -5.16
N SER A 13 -5.57 1.21 -6.09
CA SER A 13 -5.73 1.00 -7.53
C SER A 13 -5.96 -0.46 -7.89
N LEU A 14 -5.57 -1.40 -7.01
CA LEU A 14 -5.69 -2.85 -7.23
C LEU A 14 -4.99 -3.33 -8.50
N ASP A 15 -3.86 -2.72 -8.87
CA ASP A 15 -3.08 -3.14 -10.04
C ASP A 15 -2.39 -4.47 -9.78
N SER A 16 -1.69 -4.55 -8.65
CA SER A 16 -0.90 -5.70 -8.25
C SER A 16 -0.89 -5.92 -6.74
N ILE A 17 -0.52 -7.14 -6.35
CA ILE A 17 0.04 -7.44 -5.04
C ILE A 17 1.56 -7.34 -5.17
N ASP A 18 2.15 -6.42 -4.42
CA ASP A 18 3.57 -6.13 -4.42
C ASP A 18 4.23 -6.79 -3.21
N ILE A 19 5.31 -7.53 -3.47
CA ILE A 19 6.13 -8.16 -2.45
C ILE A 19 7.56 -7.63 -2.59
N SER A 20 7.95 -6.79 -1.64
CA SER A 20 9.33 -6.32 -1.50
C SER A 20 10.12 -7.22 -0.56
N ILE A 21 11.40 -7.40 -0.83
CA ILE A 21 12.34 -8.12 0.03
C ILE A 21 13.39 -7.12 0.48
N VAL A 22 13.50 -6.93 1.79
CA VAL A 22 14.49 -6.05 2.38
C VAL A 22 15.52 -6.90 3.14
N LYS A 23 16.80 -6.67 2.86
CA LYS A 23 17.91 -7.24 3.62
C LYS A 23 18.42 -6.21 4.61
N THR A 24 18.38 -6.54 5.88
CA THR A 24 18.90 -5.70 6.97
C THR A 24 20.34 -6.06 7.34
N MET A 25 21.12 -5.05 7.68
CA MET A 25 22.55 -5.08 7.99
C MET A 25 22.81 -4.11 9.16
N GLY A 26 22.41 -4.51 10.38
CA GLY A 26 22.30 -3.58 11.51
C GLY A 26 21.18 -2.58 11.28
N ASP A 27 21.45 -1.30 11.49
CA ASP A 27 20.49 -0.20 11.24
C ASP A 27 20.34 0.16 9.76
N LYS A 28 21.18 -0.43 8.89
CA LYS A 28 21.09 -0.24 7.44
C LYS A 28 20.22 -1.30 6.83
N PHE A 29 19.57 -0.96 5.73
CA PHE A 29 18.84 -1.92 4.92
C PHE A 29 19.06 -1.65 3.43
N LYS A 30 18.80 -2.66 2.62
CA LYS A 30 18.73 -2.51 1.16
C LYS A 30 17.57 -3.33 0.61
N VAL A 31 16.98 -2.85 -0.47
CA VAL A 31 16.06 -3.64 -1.28
C VAL A 31 16.88 -4.76 -1.93
N PHE A 32 16.50 -6.00 -1.64
CA PHE A 32 17.15 -7.20 -2.17
C PHE A 32 16.40 -7.77 -3.37
N GLY A 33 15.08 -7.64 -3.37
CA GLY A 33 14.23 -8.21 -4.39
C GLY A 33 12.84 -7.60 -4.37
N PHE A 34 12.12 -7.82 -5.45
CA PHE A 34 10.78 -7.31 -5.64
C PHE A 34 10.02 -8.22 -6.61
N SER A 35 8.73 -8.41 -6.35
CA SER A 35 7.85 -9.14 -7.23
C SER A 35 6.46 -8.55 -7.19
N GLU A 36 5.81 -8.53 -8.34
CA GLU A 36 4.45 -8.08 -8.51
C GLU A 36 3.61 -9.26 -8.99
N TYR A 37 2.41 -9.39 -8.45
CA TYR A 37 1.38 -10.23 -9.01
C TYR A 37 0.23 -9.34 -9.50
N VAL A 38 0.09 -9.24 -10.82
CA VAL A 38 -0.96 -8.44 -11.45
C VAL A 38 -2.32 -9.06 -11.16
N LEU A 39 -3.22 -8.26 -10.59
CA LEU A 39 -4.58 -8.69 -10.30
C LEU A 39 -5.40 -8.72 -11.59
N ASN A 40 -6.07 -9.85 -11.85
CA ASN A 40 -7.03 -9.93 -12.94
C ASN A 40 -8.34 -9.20 -12.58
N GLN A 41 -9.11 -8.82 -13.60
CA GLN A 41 -10.34 -8.04 -13.42
C GLN A 41 -11.34 -8.70 -12.46
N LYS A 42 -11.49 -10.03 -12.52
CA LYS A 42 -12.39 -10.77 -11.63
C LYS A 42 -12.05 -10.60 -10.15
N ILE A 43 -10.77 -10.56 -9.80
CA ILE A 43 -10.33 -10.31 -8.42
C ILE A 43 -10.54 -8.84 -8.07
N LYS A 44 -10.22 -7.91 -8.97
CA LYS A 44 -10.44 -6.47 -8.77
C LYS A 44 -11.92 -6.18 -8.47
N ASP A 45 -12.83 -6.72 -9.27
CA ASP A 45 -14.28 -6.56 -9.11
C ASP A 45 -14.78 -7.13 -7.79
N ALA A 46 -14.31 -8.33 -7.42
CA ALA A 46 -14.66 -8.94 -6.14
C ALA A 46 -14.20 -8.08 -4.95
N ILE A 47 -12.98 -7.55 -4.98
CA ILE A 47 -12.49 -6.62 -3.94
C ILE A 47 -13.33 -5.34 -3.91
N ASN A 48 -13.59 -4.74 -5.07
CA ASN A 48 -14.36 -3.50 -5.19
C ASN A 48 -15.79 -3.67 -4.66
N SER A 49 -16.43 -4.81 -4.92
CA SER A 49 -17.77 -5.11 -4.38
C SER A 49 -17.82 -5.19 -2.84
N LEU A 50 -16.68 -5.43 -2.19
CA LEU A 50 -16.56 -5.49 -0.74
C LEU A 50 -16.19 -4.14 -0.11
N LYS A 51 -15.72 -3.18 -0.90
CA LYS A 51 -15.39 -1.84 -0.39
C LYS A 51 -16.68 -1.16 0.08
N SER A 52 -16.64 -0.60 1.29
CA SER A 52 -17.80 0.10 1.85
C SER A 52 -17.38 1.17 2.85
N SER A 53 -18.08 2.30 2.85
CA SER A 53 -17.96 3.31 3.92
C SER A 53 -18.62 2.85 5.23
N ASN A 54 -19.44 1.80 5.21
CA ASN A 54 -20.04 1.19 6.40
C ASN A 54 -19.29 -0.10 6.77
N PRO A 55 -18.51 -0.11 7.86
CA PRO A 55 -17.73 -1.29 8.27
C PRO A 55 -18.57 -2.55 8.47
N LYS A 56 -19.85 -2.43 8.83
CA LYS A 56 -20.74 -3.59 9.04
C LYS A 56 -21.05 -4.36 7.76
N LYS A 57 -20.92 -3.72 6.59
CA LYS A 57 -21.16 -4.31 5.27
C LYS A 57 -19.93 -5.05 4.70
N VAL A 58 -18.76 -4.84 5.28
CA VAL A 58 -17.51 -5.47 4.82
C VAL A 58 -17.40 -6.88 5.39
N LYS A 59 -18.05 -7.85 4.73
CA LYS A 59 -18.05 -9.25 5.16
C LYS A 59 -18.09 -10.21 3.97
N ASN A 60 -17.03 -10.99 3.80
CA ASN A 60 -17.02 -12.17 2.93
C ASN A 60 -15.87 -13.11 3.33
N ALA A 61 -16.13 -13.99 4.31
CA ALA A 61 -15.10 -14.86 4.87
C ALA A 61 -14.52 -15.83 3.82
N ALA A 62 -15.37 -16.37 2.93
CA ALA A 62 -14.94 -17.27 1.87
C ALA A 62 -13.96 -16.57 0.91
N PHE A 63 -14.28 -15.35 0.48
CA PHE A 63 -13.37 -14.57 -0.37
C PHE A 63 -12.09 -14.19 0.37
N ASN A 64 -12.17 -13.80 1.66
CA ASN A 64 -11.00 -13.50 2.47
C ASN A 64 -10.03 -14.68 2.54
N ASN A 65 -10.54 -15.90 2.77
CA ASN A 65 -9.71 -17.10 2.83
C ASN A 65 -9.08 -17.42 1.47
N ARG A 66 -9.86 -17.33 0.39
CA ARG A 66 -9.36 -17.54 -0.98
C ARG A 66 -8.26 -16.53 -1.33
N PHE A 67 -8.47 -15.26 -0.99
CA PHE A 67 -7.50 -14.21 -1.24
C PHE A 67 -6.25 -14.40 -0.39
N THR A 68 -6.38 -14.82 0.87
CA THR A 68 -5.23 -15.12 1.73
C THR A 68 -4.40 -16.27 1.17
N ASN A 69 -5.03 -17.33 0.66
CA ASN A 69 -4.32 -18.41 -0.04
C ASN A 69 -3.55 -17.90 -1.27
N LEU A 70 -4.13 -16.99 -2.06
CA LEU A 70 -3.44 -16.37 -3.19
C LEU A 70 -2.16 -15.63 -2.74
N ILE A 71 -2.24 -14.84 -1.67
CA ILE A 71 -1.07 -14.17 -1.08
C ILE A 71 -0.01 -15.17 -0.61
N ILE A 72 -0.42 -16.25 0.05
CA ILE A 72 0.48 -17.32 0.51
C ILE A 72 1.25 -17.92 -0.66
N GLU A 73 0.56 -18.27 -1.74
CA GLU A 73 1.21 -18.85 -2.92
C GLU A 73 2.22 -17.88 -3.54
N HIS A 74 1.88 -16.59 -3.66
CA HIS A 74 2.85 -15.60 -4.15
C HIS A 74 4.05 -15.38 -3.24
N ILE A 75 3.86 -15.42 -1.93
CA ILE A 75 5.00 -15.37 -1.00
C ILE A 75 5.91 -16.59 -1.22
N LYS A 76 5.35 -17.79 -1.38
CA LYS A 76 6.13 -19.00 -1.68
C LYS A 76 6.87 -18.89 -3.01
N ASP A 77 6.22 -18.35 -4.05
CA ASP A 77 6.83 -18.12 -5.35
C ASP A 77 8.01 -17.14 -5.25
N VAL A 78 7.85 -16.05 -4.51
CA VAL A 78 8.90 -15.07 -4.25
C VAL A 78 10.06 -15.70 -3.48
N MET A 79 9.77 -16.47 -2.43
CA MET A 79 10.81 -17.18 -1.68
C MET A 79 11.60 -18.13 -2.58
N LYS A 80 10.91 -18.87 -3.46
CA LYS A 80 11.54 -19.77 -4.44
C LYS A 80 12.38 -19.00 -5.45
N LYS A 81 11.84 -17.93 -6.04
CA LYS A 81 12.50 -17.06 -7.04
C LYS A 81 13.80 -16.47 -6.51
N TYR A 82 13.83 -16.08 -5.23
CA TYR A 82 14.98 -15.45 -4.59
C TYR A 82 15.82 -16.42 -3.73
N HIS A 83 15.54 -17.72 -3.82
CA HIS A 83 16.24 -18.77 -3.07
C HIS A 83 16.28 -18.54 -1.54
N LEU A 84 15.23 -17.94 -0.98
CA LEU A 84 15.13 -17.65 0.45
C LEU A 84 14.58 -18.84 1.22
N LYS A 85 15.28 -19.23 2.27
CA LYS A 85 14.77 -20.22 3.23
C LYS A 85 13.95 -19.53 4.30
N LYS A 86 12.95 -20.25 4.84
CA LYS A 86 12.05 -19.75 5.91
C LYS A 86 12.83 -19.18 7.11
N ASN A 87 13.91 -19.85 7.51
CA ASN A 87 14.73 -19.45 8.66
C ASN A 87 15.60 -18.19 8.42
N GLU A 88 15.69 -17.71 7.19
CA GLU A 88 16.39 -16.45 6.85
C GLU A 88 15.44 -15.24 6.90
N ILE A 89 14.12 -15.49 6.91
CA ILE A 89 13.07 -14.47 6.93
C ILE A 89 12.65 -14.24 8.38
N SER A 90 12.92 -13.03 8.88
CA SER A 90 12.61 -12.66 10.26
C SER A 90 11.18 -12.19 10.47
N GLY A 91 10.52 -11.73 9.41
CA GLY A 91 9.12 -11.39 9.48
C GLY A 91 8.55 -10.91 8.14
N ILE A 92 7.22 -10.93 8.07
CA ILE A 92 6.44 -10.43 6.95
C ILE A 92 5.60 -9.26 7.46
N GLY A 93 5.80 -8.06 6.90
CA GLY A 93 4.90 -6.93 7.06
C GLY A 93 3.75 -7.06 6.06
N TYR A 94 2.53 -7.29 6.55
CA TYR A 94 1.33 -7.40 5.71
C TYR A 94 0.43 -6.18 5.91
N ALA A 95 0.40 -5.27 4.93
CA ALA A 95 -0.44 -4.08 5.00
C ALA A 95 -1.93 -4.38 4.78
N GLY A 96 -2.22 -5.47 4.06
CA GLY A 96 -3.57 -5.82 3.61
C GLY A 96 -4.12 -4.88 2.54
N ILE A 97 -5.29 -5.22 2.01
CA ILE A 97 -6.01 -4.37 1.04
C ILE A 97 -7.13 -3.65 1.75
N THR A 98 -7.10 -2.33 1.76
CA THR A 98 -8.10 -1.54 2.48
C THR A 98 -9.49 -1.71 1.85
N LEU A 99 -10.45 -2.19 2.64
CA LEU A 99 -11.87 -2.34 2.26
C LEU A 99 -12.74 -1.25 2.87
N CYS A 100 -12.35 -0.72 4.02
CA CYS A 100 -13.03 0.38 4.70
C CYS A 100 -12.03 1.13 5.56
N HIS A 101 -12.03 2.45 5.48
CA HIS A 101 -11.21 3.31 6.33
C HIS A 101 -12.08 4.43 6.90
N ARG A 102 -12.38 4.33 8.20
CA ARG A 102 -13.27 5.21 8.96
C ARG A 102 -12.68 5.47 10.34
N PRO A 103 -11.60 6.27 10.44
CA PRO A 103 -10.99 6.62 11.73
C PRO A 103 -11.99 7.31 12.67
N ASP A 104 -12.95 8.06 12.12
CA ASP A 104 -14.09 8.64 12.86
C ASP A 104 -14.98 7.60 13.56
N LEU A 105 -15.10 6.40 12.97
CA LEU A 105 -15.76 5.24 13.57
C LEU A 105 -14.78 4.29 14.28
N LYS A 106 -13.54 4.74 14.50
CA LYS A 106 -12.43 3.96 15.07
C LYS A 106 -12.17 2.64 14.33
N LYS A 107 -12.33 2.62 13.01
CA LYS A 107 -12.26 1.38 12.22
C LYS A 107 -11.47 1.51 10.93
N SER A 108 -10.55 0.58 10.71
CA SER A 108 -9.93 0.32 9.40
C SER A 108 -9.94 -1.17 9.14
N LEU A 109 -10.64 -1.59 8.08
CA LEU A 109 -10.77 -2.99 7.67
C LEU A 109 -9.96 -3.24 6.40
N TYR A 110 -9.29 -4.38 6.35
CA TYR A 110 -8.58 -4.84 5.17
C TYR A 110 -8.86 -6.31 4.86
N LEU A 111 -8.60 -6.70 3.62
CA LEU A 111 -8.66 -8.07 3.13
C LEU A 111 -7.35 -8.80 3.43
N GLY A 112 -7.45 -10.06 3.86
CA GLY A 112 -6.36 -10.96 4.18
C GLY A 112 -6.35 -11.39 5.64
N ASP A 113 -5.88 -12.61 5.94
CA ASP A 113 -5.74 -13.14 7.29
C ASP A 113 -4.25 -13.32 7.67
N PRO A 114 -3.69 -12.41 8.50
CA PRO A 114 -2.32 -12.51 9.00
C PRO A 114 -2.03 -13.77 9.82
N LYS A 115 -3.01 -14.30 10.55
CA LYS A 115 -2.84 -15.52 11.36
C LYS A 115 -2.69 -16.72 10.45
N MET A 116 -3.54 -16.81 9.43
CA MET A 116 -3.44 -17.85 8.41
C MET A 116 -2.11 -17.76 7.64
N LEU A 117 -1.69 -16.54 7.23
CA LEU A 117 -0.37 -16.30 6.62
C LEU A 117 0.75 -16.85 7.50
N SER A 118 0.76 -16.49 8.78
CA SER A 118 1.82 -16.89 9.71
C SER A 118 1.83 -18.40 9.95
N ALA A 119 0.65 -19.01 10.14
CA ALA A 119 0.51 -20.44 10.37
C ALA A 119 1.00 -21.27 9.18
N VAL A 120 0.58 -20.92 7.95
CA VAL A 120 0.92 -21.69 6.75
C VAL A 120 2.39 -21.50 6.34
N LEU A 121 2.91 -20.27 6.43
CA LEU A 121 4.29 -19.99 6.06
C LEU A 121 5.28 -20.39 7.14
N SER A 122 4.84 -20.49 8.40
CA SER A 122 5.69 -20.66 9.58
C SER A 122 6.71 -19.52 9.72
N ILE A 123 6.27 -18.29 9.44
CA ILE A 123 7.06 -17.06 9.52
C ILE A 123 6.24 -16.04 10.33
N PRO A 124 6.87 -15.26 11.23
CA PRO A 124 6.16 -14.20 11.94
C PRO A 124 5.54 -13.18 10.97
N VAL A 125 4.26 -12.84 11.18
CA VAL A 125 3.56 -11.82 10.38
C VAL A 125 3.21 -10.65 11.29
N VAL A 126 3.60 -9.44 10.88
CA VAL A 126 3.21 -8.17 11.49
C VAL A 126 2.19 -7.50 10.56
N ALA A 127 1.02 -7.16 11.09
CA ALA A 127 -0.10 -6.59 10.34
C ALA A 127 -0.86 -5.57 11.19
N ASP A 128 -2.10 -5.24 10.81
CA ASP A 128 -2.99 -4.33 11.56
C ASP A 128 -2.43 -2.91 11.80
N PHE A 129 -1.46 -2.47 10.99
CA PHE A 129 -0.74 -1.21 11.21
C PHE A 129 -1.68 0.00 11.37
N ARG A 130 -2.69 0.12 10.49
CA ARG A 130 -3.64 1.24 10.52
C ARG A 130 -4.58 1.18 11.71
N GLN A 131 -5.10 -0.01 12.02
CA GLN A 131 -6.05 -0.17 13.14
C GLN A 131 -5.34 0.07 14.48
N THR A 132 -4.06 -0.31 14.60
CA THR A 132 -3.24 -0.05 15.79
C THR A 132 -3.12 1.45 16.07
N ASP A 133 -2.80 2.25 15.05
CA ASP A 133 -2.73 3.72 15.17
C ASP A 133 -4.09 4.34 15.53
N ILE A 134 -5.18 3.89 14.88
CA ILE A 134 -6.54 4.36 15.19
C ILE A 134 -6.96 4.04 16.63
N ASN A 135 -6.56 2.87 17.15
CA ASN A 135 -6.90 2.47 18.52
C ASN A 135 -6.33 3.43 19.58
N VAL A 136 -5.21 4.11 19.27
CA VAL A 136 -4.58 5.09 20.15
C VAL A 136 -4.94 6.55 19.80
N GLY A 137 -5.95 6.75 18.94
CA GLY A 137 -6.48 8.07 18.58
C GLY A 137 -5.87 8.71 17.33
N GLY A 138 -5.01 7.98 16.60
CA GLY A 138 -4.49 8.40 15.30
C GLY A 138 -5.51 8.24 14.17
N GLN A 139 -5.10 8.63 12.95
CA GLN A 139 -5.94 8.53 11.74
C GLN A 139 -5.76 7.21 11.00
N GLY A 140 -4.70 6.44 11.29
CA GLY A 140 -4.36 5.20 10.57
C GLY A 140 -3.74 5.43 9.19
N ALA A 141 -3.49 6.68 8.81
CA ALA A 141 -2.86 7.09 7.56
C ALA A 141 -2.37 8.55 7.66
N PRO A 142 -1.32 8.94 6.91
CA PRO A 142 -0.35 8.08 6.22
C PRO A 142 0.67 7.48 7.21
N LEU A 143 0.96 6.17 7.09
CA LEU A 143 1.94 5.49 7.97
C LEU A 143 3.38 5.55 7.44
N THR A 144 3.54 5.84 6.14
CA THR A 144 4.84 5.96 5.46
C THR A 144 5.70 7.07 6.05
N GLY A 145 5.10 8.08 6.68
CA GLY A 145 5.82 9.16 7.34
C GLY A 145 6.84 8.65 8.37
N LEU A 146 6.51 7.62 9.16
CA LEU A 146 7.46 7.04 10.13
C LEU A 146 8.70 6.44 9.45
N PHE A 147 8.50 5.81 8.29
CA PHE A 147 9.60 5.28 7.49
C PHE A 147 10.42 6.41 6.84
N HIS A 148 9.78 7.46 6.33
CA HIS A 148 10.45 8.65 5.81
C HIS A 148 11.30 9.36 6.88
N LYS A 149 10.80 9.44 8.12
CA LYS A 149 11.59 9.96 9.25
C LYS A 149 12.84 9.12 9.49
N HIS A 150 12.70 7.79 9.51
CA HIS A 150 13.84 6.89 9.66
C HIS A 150 14.84 7.05 8.51
N LEU A 151 14.36 7.18 7.27
CA LEU A 151 15.22 7.45 6.11
C LEU A 151 16.01 8.75 6.28
N ASN A 152 15.35 9.86 6.59
CA ASN A 152 15.99 11.16 6.84
C ASN A 152 17.08 11.07 7.93
N GLN A 153 16.79 10.37 9.02
CA GLN A 153 17.77 10.12 10.08
C GLN A 153 18.96 9.29 9.59
N SER A 154 18.70 8.23 8.81
CA SER A 154 19.75 7.33 8.30
C SER A 154 20.71 8.00 7.30
N ILE A 155 20.21 8.96 6.51
CA ILE A 155 20.99 9.68 5.51
C ILE A 155 21.50 11.04 6.01
N ASN A 156 21.10 11.44 7.23
CA ASN A 156 21.37 12.73 7.84
C ASN A 156 20.98 13.92 6.93
N ARG A 157 19.75 13.89 6.40
CA ARG A 157 19.17 14.97 5.57
C ARG A 157 17.69 15.12 5.84
N ASP A 158 17.20 16.34 5.70
CA ASP A 158 15.79 16.69 5.82
C ASP A 158 15.13 16.71 4.43
N LEU A 159 14.81 15.54 3.90
CA LEU A 159 14.09 15.41 2.63
C LEU A 159 12.57 15.51 2.84
N ILE A 160 11.91 16.13 1.87
CA ILE A 160 10.47 16.05 1.67
C ILE A 160 10.17 14.85 0.78
N TYR A 161 9.20 14.04 1.17
CA TYR A 161 8.75 12.89 0.40
C TYR A 161 7.35 13.16 -0.12
N LEU A 162 7.17 13.06 -1.43
CA LEU A 162 5.87 13.18 -2.10
C LEU A 162 5.56 11.85 -2.80
N ASN A 163 4.50 11.19 -2.36
CA ASN A 163 3.99 9.98 -2.99
C ASN A 163 2.78 10.33 -3.87
N LEU A 164 2.88 10.06 -5.17
CA LEU A 164 1.83 10.30 -6.17
C LEU A 164 1.13 8.99 -6.53
N GLY A 165 0.29 8.49 -5.62
CA GLY A 165 -0.60 7.36 -5.90
C GLY A 165 -1.89 7.79 -6.59
N GLY A 166 -3.01 7.13 -6.30
CA GLY A 166 -4.33 7.67 -6.63
C GLY A 166 -4.57 9.03 -5.94
N PHE A 167 -4.16 9.12 -4.68
CA PHE A 167 -4.12 10.36 -3.89
C PHE A 167 -2.66 10.68 -3.53
N ALA A 168 -2.31 11.97 -3.57
CA ALA A 168 -1.02 12.46 -3.15
C ALA A 168 -0.94 12.51 -1.61
N ASN A 169 0.17 12.03 -1.06
CA ASN A 169 0.52 12.28 0.34
C ASN A 169 1.94 12.81 0.45
N ILE A 170 2.15 13.69 1.42
CA ILE A 170 3.42 14.36 1.66
C ILE A 170 3.93 14.03 3.07
N THR A 171 5.24 13.92 3.22
CA THR A 171 5.92 13.95 4.51
C THR A 171 6.97 15.06 4.48
N ILE A 172 6.87 15.99 5.44
CA ILE A 172 7.74 17.15 5.58
C ILE A 172 8.48 17.03 6.92
N PRO A 173 9.81 17.20 6.96
CA PRO A 173 10.56 17.26 8.20
C PRO A 173 10.22 18.54 8.97
N ASP A 174 10.07 18.42 10.29
CA ASP A 174 9.82 19.53 11.21
C ASP A 174 10.73 19.38 12.44
N GLY A 175 12.02 19.71 12.24
CA GLY A 175 13.08 19.44 13.21
C GLY A 175 13.18 17.94 13.55
N LYS A 176 12.92 17.57 14.80
CA LYS A 176 12.91 16.15 15.25
C LYS A 176 11.57 15.43 14.97
N LYS A 177 10.57 16.16 14.50
CA LYS A 177 9.24 15.65 14.16
C LYS A 177 9.08 15.57 12.64
N ILE A 178 7.94 15.05 12.22
CA ILE A 178 7.49 15.06 10.84
C ILE A 178 6.05 15.52 10.81
N ILE A 179 5.68 16.19 9.73
CA ILE A 179 4.30 16.49 9.37
C ILE A 179 3.97 15.61 8.16
N SER A 180 2.89 14.82 8.24
CA SER A 180 2.47 13.98 7.12
C SER A 180 0.97 13.96 6.98
N TYR A 181 0.49 14.22 5.76
CA TYR A 181 -0.92 14.35 5.45
C TYR A 181 -1.18 14.08 3.96
N ASP A 182 -2.44 13.82 3.62
CA ASP A 182 -2.90 13.72 2.24
C ASP A 182 -3.06 15.12 1.65
N VAL A 183 -2.50 15.35 0.47
CA VAL A 183 -2.53 16.65 -0.22
C VAL A 183 -3.79 16.79 -1.07
N GLY A 184 -4.29 15.69 -1.64
CA GLY A 184 -5.42 15.70 -2.56
C GLY A 184 -5.34 14.60 -3.62
N PRO A 185 -6.19 14.64 -4.66
CA PRO A 185 -6.10 13.70 -5.77
C PRO A 185 -4.78 13.86 -6.54
N ALA A 186 -4.20 12.73 -6.97
CA ALA A 186 -3.08 12.69 -7.91
C ALA A 186 -3.55 11.96 -9.19
N ASN A 187 -3.27 10.67 -9.32
CA ASN A 187 -3.64 9.92 -10.53
C ASN A 187 -5.12 9.54 -10.57
N TYR A 188 -5.84 9.52 -9.43
CA TYR A 188 -7.21 8.99 -9.35
C TYR A 188 -8.19 9.61 -10.37
N LEU A 189 -8.21 10.94 -10.48
CA LEU A 189 -9.10 11.64 -11.41
C LEU A 189 -8.61 11.54 -12.85
N ILE A 190 -7.30 11.56 -13.06
CA ILE A 190 -6.66 11.44 -14.38
C ILE A 190 -6.96 10.06 -14.98
N ASP A 191 -6.74 9.00 -14.21
CA ASP A 191 -7.01 7.62 -14.60
C ASP A 191 -8.51 7.40 -14.84
N GLY A 192 -9.37 8.02 -14.02
CA GLY A 192 -10.81 8.02 -14.22
C GLY A 192 -11.20 8.61 -15.58
N TRP A 193 -10.65 9.77 -15.92
CA TRP A 193 -10.86 10.41 -17.21
C TRP A 193 -10.33 9.59 -18.38
N CYS A 194 -9.16 8.96 -18.21
CA CYS A 194 -8.55 8.07 -19.21
C CYS A 194 -9.48 6.90 -19.55
N ARG A 195 -10.01 6.21 -18.52
CA ARG A 195 -10.95 5.12 -18.72
C ARG A 195 -12.25 5.58 -19.36
N GLU A 196 -12.81 6.70 -18.89
CA GLU A 196 -14.10 7.21 -19.39
C GLU A 196 -14.03 7.67 -20.84
N ARG A 197 -12.93 8.31 -21.26
CA ARG A 197 -12.85 9.01 -22.55
C ARG A 197 -11.99 8.34 -23.61
N PHE A 198 -11.02 7.55 -23.20
CA PHE A 198 -10.01 6.99 -24.11
C PHE A 198 -9.93 5.46 -24.04
N ASP A 199 -10.70 4.82 -23.16
CA ASP A 199 -10.67 3.36 -22.94
C ASP A 199 -9.25 2.85 -22.62
N ILE A 200 -8.47 3.66 -21.88
CA ILE A 200 -7.14 3.29 -21.37
C ILE A 200 -7.07 3.46 -19.86
N GLU A 201 -6.25 2.66 -19.19
CA GLU A 201 -6.18 2.64 -17.72
C GLU A 201 -5.62 3.92 -17.10
N PHE A 202 -4.61 4.54 -17.74
CA PHE A 202 -3.94 5.75 -17.25
C PHE A 202 -3.23 6.49 -18.39
N ASP A 203 -2.88 7.76 -18.15
CA ASP A 203 -2.12 8.57 -19.11
C ASP A 203 -0.62 8.28 -19.01
N LEU A 204 -0.13 7.36 -19.84
CA LEU A 204 1.28 6.98 -19.83
C LEU A 204 2.18 8.18 -20.15
N SER A 205 2.95 8.59 -19.14
CA SER A 205 3.89 9.72 -19.17
C SER A 205 3.22 11.08 -19.39
N GLY A 206 1.93 11.24 -19.09
CA GLY A 206 1.23 12.52 -19.28
C GLY A 206 1.08 12.92 -20.76
N ARG A 207 1.10 11.95 -21.69
CA ARG A 207 1.09 12.20 -23.14
C ARG A 207 -0.25 12.69 -23.66
N LEU A 208 -1.35 12.35 -23.00
CA LEU A 208 -2.66 12.91 -23.31
C LEU A 208 -2.77 14.32 -22.74
N ALA A 209 -2.45 14.49 -21.45
CA ALA A 209 -2.53 15.77 -20.76
C ALA A 209 -1.67 16.85 -21.41
N SER A 210 -0.44 16.51 -21.84
CA SER A 210 0.49 17.45 -22.50
C SER A 210 0.06 17.94 -23.88
N LYS A 211 -0.93 17.30 -24.51
CA LYS A 211 -1.53 17.78 -25.77
C LYS A 211 -2.68 18.76 -25.56
N GLY A 212 -3.18 18.87 -24.33
CA GLY A 212 -4.26 19.76 -23.98
C GLY A 212 -3.78 21.13 -23.52
N GLU A 213 -4.75 22.01 -23.29
CA GLU A 213 -4.54 23.31 -22.64
C GLU A 213 -5.32 23.35 -21.33
N ILE A 214 -4.76 24.03 -20.32
CA ILE A 214 -5.40 24.15 -19.01
C ILE A 214 -6.62 25.08 -19.13
N ASN A 215 -7.80 24.56 -18.82
CA ASN A 215 -8.97 25.40 -18.59
C ASN A 215 -8.91 25.98 -17.17
N PHE A 216 -8.48 27.24 -17.05
CA PHE A 216 -8.31 27.90 -15.75
C PHE A 216 -9.62 28.09 -14.96
N ASN A 217 -10.77 28.19 -15.63
CA ASN A 217 -12.06 28.29 -14.95
C ASN A 217 -12.40 26.97 -14.24
N VAL A 218 -12.17 25.83 -14.91
CA VAL A 218 -12.37 24.50 -14.31
C VAL A 218 -11.35 24.25 -13.20
N LEU A 219 -10.07 24.58 -13.42
CA LEU A 219 -9.03 24.44 -12.41
C LEU A 219 -9.40 25.17 -11.11
N LYS A 220 -9.89 26.42 -11.21
CA LYS A 220 -10.30 27.21 -10.04
C LYS A 220 -11.48 26.60 -9.29
N LEU A 221 -12.37 25.85 -9.96
CA LEU A 221 -13.49 25.16 -9.32
C LEU A 221 -13.05 23.88 -8.59
N MET A 222 -11.88 23.34 -8.91
CA MET A 222 -11.35 22.08 -8.35
C MET A 222 -10.36 22.29 -7.19
N LEU A 223 -9.86 23.51 -7.00
CA LEU A 223 -8.96 23.94 -5.92
C LEU A 223 -9.74 24.56 -4.76
#